data_AF-A0A499V3B7-F1
#
_entry.id   AF-A0A499V3B7-F1
#
_cell.length_a   1.000
_cell.length_b   1.000
_cell.length_c   1.000
_cell.angle_alpha   90.00
_cell.angle_beta   90.00
_cell.angle_gamma   90.00
#
_symmetry.space_group_name_H-M   'P 1'
#
loop_
_entity.id
_entity.type
_entity.pdbx_description
1 polymer ?
#
loop_
_entity_poly.entity_id
_entity_poly.type
_entity_poly.pdbx_seq_one_letter_code
_entity_poly.pdbx_strand_id
1 'polypeptide(L)'
;MSWAVTGMGAVAGVGGDVDELFHNLCAGRSGVAELRGFDHALHTAHHAYEVDNRPAPGVDVTRRATGLLLDAVGQAVRDAGLDESDLSGVPVLVGTGLRELRSVELWRTQGAEFPAAELHFGTALREAFQADDTHTLSNACSAGLYALALGVDLLAQGRTRWSWPGSMCSPRPCTACWSGCSRCPRPGCGPSTATGTAS
;
A
#
# COMPACT_ATOMS: atom_id res chain seq x y z
N MET A 1 -12.55 25.27 1.52
CA MET A 1 -12.50 24.39 0.33
C MET A 1 -12.61 22.95 0.80
N SER A 2 -13.43 22.13 0.15
CA SER A 2 -13.52 20.69 0.41
C SER A 2 -12.89 19.94 -0.76
N TRP A 3 -12.13 18.90 -0.45
CA TRP A 3 -11.52 18.01 -1.44
C TRP A 3 -12.33 16.71 -1.47
N ALA A 4 -12.58 16.18 -2.66
CA ALA A 4 -13.29 14.91 -2.82
C ALA A 4 -12.29 13.79 -3.13
N VAL A 5 -12.55 12.61 -2.57
CA VAL A 5 -11.92 11.36 -3.02
C VAL A 5 -12.70 10.90 -4.24
N THR A 6 -12.02 10.77 -5.38
CA THR A 6 -12.67 10.45 -6.66
C THR A 6 -12.38 9.05 -7.17
N GLY A 7 -11.39 8.37 -6.58
CA GLY A 7 -11.05 7.00 -6.88
C GLY A 7 -10.35 6.34 -5.70
N MET A 8 -10.60 5.06 -5.51
CA MET A 8 -10.02 4.25 -4.44
C MET A 8 -9.49 2.92 -4.99
N GLY A 9 -8.43 2.42 -4.36
CA GLY A 9 -7.85 1.12 -4.64
C GLY A 9 -7.29 0.53 -3.37
N ALA A 10 -7.42 -0.77 -3.20
CA ALA A 10 -7.05 -1.42 -1.95
C ALA A 10 -6.63 -2.87 -2.18
N VAL A 11 -5.47 -3.24 -1.63
CA VAL A 11 -5.01 -4.62 -1.59
C VAL A 11 -4.59 -4.96 -0.16
N ALA A 12 -5.26 -5.92 0.45
CA ALA A 12 -5.07 -6.32 1.84
C ALA A 12 -5.30 -7.83 2.03
N GLY A 13 -4.89 -8.39 3.17
CA GLY A 13 -5.03 -9.82 3.46
C GLY A 13 -6.48 -10.33 3.52
N VAL A 14 -7.48 -9.44 3.52
CA VAL A 14 -8.92 -9.78 3.50
C VAL A 14 -9.63 -9.26 2.26
N GLY A 15 -8.93 -8.75 1.26
CA GLY A 15 -9.57 -8.27 0.03
C GLY A 15 -8.57 -7.76 -1.00
N GLY A 16 -8.77 -8.15 -2.25
CA GLY A 16 -7.96 -7.73 -3.39
C GLY A 16 -8.40 -6.41 -4.02
N ASP A 17 -9.58 -5.91 -3.66
CA ASP A 17 -10.11 -4.62 -4.11
C ASP A 17 -10.93 -3.93 -2.99
N VAL A 18 -11.43 -2.72 -3.28
CA VAL A 18 -12.20 -1.89 -2.33
C VAL A 18 -13.50 -2.55 -1.91
N ASP A 19 -14.24 -3.16 -2.84
CA ASP A 19 -15.55 -3.75 -2.58
C ASP A 19 -15.41 -5.02 -1.74
N GLU A 20 -14.49 -5.90 -2.12
CA GLU A 20 -14.16 -7.09 -1.36
C GLU A 20 -13.66 -6.71 0.04
N LEU A 21 -12.70 -5.79 0.15
CA LEU A 21 -12.19 -5.33 1.43
C LEU A 21 -13.31 -4.77 2.32
N PHE A 22 -14.14 -3.87 1.78
CA PHE A 22 -15.23 -3.25 2.53
C PHE A 22 -16.25 -4.30 3.01
N HIS A 23 -16.68 -5.19 2.12
CA HIS A 23 -17.59 -6.28 2.46
C HIS A 23 -17.01 -7.21 3.54
N ASN A 24 -15.73 -7.58 3.44
CA ASN A 24 -15.03 -8.38 4.44
C ASN A 24 -14.96 -7.70 5.81
N LEU A 25 -14.63 -6.40 5.83
CA LEU A 25 -14.56 -5.62 7.06
C LEU A 25 -15.92 -5.49 7.74
N CYS A 26 -16.98 -5.19 6.97
CA CYS A 26 -18.35 -5.14 7.49
C CYS A 26 -18.82 -6.49 8.05
N ALA A 27 -18.36 -7.60 7.45
CA ALA A 27 -18.63 -8.95 7.94
C ALA A 27 -17.76 -9.39 9.13
N GLY A 28 -16.84 -8.52 9.60
CA GLY A 28 -15.93 -8.84 10.71
C GLY A 28 -14.91 -9.94 10.38
N ARG A 29 -14.60 -10.16 9.09
CA ARG A 29 -13.64 -11.18 8.66
C ARG A 29 -12.23 -10.72 8.99
N SER A 30 -11.45 -11.60 9.63
CA SER A 30 -10.05 -11.37 9.97
C SER A 30 -9.14 -12.09 8.98
N GLY A 31 -8.11 -11.40 8.51
CA GLY A 31 -7.09 -11.97 7.61
C GLY A 31 -5.93 -12.63 8.34
N VAL A 32 -6.04 -12.84 9.65
CA VAL A 32 -4.99 -13.48 10.42
C VAL A 32 -4.86 -14.94 10.00
N ALA A 33 -3.67 -15.31 9.55
CA ALA A 33 -3.32 -16.68 9.20
C ALA A 33 -1.90 -16.99 9.67
N GLU A 34 -1.55 -18.28 9.70
CA GLU A 34 -0.17 -18.71 9.89
C GLU A 34 0.74 -18.10 8.80
N LEU A 35 1.97 -17.72 9.16
CA LEU A 35 2.95 -17.12 8.26
C LEU A 35 3.34 -18.10 7.14
N ARG A 36 3.12 -17.72 5.88
CA ARG A 36 3.40 -18.56 4.70
C ARG A 36 4.61 -18.07 3.90
N GLY A 37 5.07 -16.84 4.14
CA GLY A 37 6.10 -16.20 3.33
C GLY A 37 7.52 -16.71 3.53
N PHE A 38 7.83 -17.32 4.67
CA PHE A 38 9.17 -17.80 4.98
C PHE A 38 9.17 -18.79 6.16
N ASP A 39 10.29 -19.49 6.33
CA ASP A 39 10.52 -20.33 7.50
C ASP A 39 10.57 -19.49 8.78
N HIS A 40 9.49 -19.60 9.55
CA HIS A 40 9.29 -18.84 10.77
C HIS A 40 9.71 -19.63 12.02
N ALA A 41 10.39 -20.79 11.89
CA ALA A 41 10.81 -21.63 13.02
C ALA A 41 11.72 -20.91 14.03
N LEU A 42 12.48 -19.91 13.57
CA LEU A 42 13.36 -19.09 14.41
C LEU A 42 12.66 -17.85 15.01
N HIS A 43 11.36 -17.65 14.73
CA HIS A 43 10.61 -16.45 15.11
C HIS A 43 9.53 -16.80 16.14
N THR A 44 9.29 -15.89 17.08
CA THR A 44 8.21 -16.05 18.07
C THR A 44 6.83 -15.66 17.51
N ALA A 45 6.80 -15.00 16.35
CA ALA A 45 5.59 -14.64 15.63
C ALA A 45 5.31 -15.72 14.57
N HIS A 46 4.16 -16.37 14.67
CA HIS A 46 3.73 -17.42 13.74
C HIS A 46 2.53 -17.01 12.88
N HIS A 47 1.91 -15.86 13.16
CA HIS A 47 0.70 -15.39 12.49
C HIS A 47 0.88 -13.98 11.94
N ALA A 48 0.29 -13.71 10.78
CA ALA A 48 0.33 -12.42 10.10
C ALA A 48 -0.94 -12.20 9.25
N TYR A 49 -1.04 -11.01 8.65
CA TYR A 49 -2.12 -10.61 7.75
C TYR A 49 -1.58 -10.51 6.32
N GLU A 50 -1.12 -11.65 5.79
CA GLU A 50 -0.48 -11.67 4.46
C GLU A 50 -1.52 -11.56 3.34
N VAL A 51 -1.21 -10.80 2.27
CA VAL A 51 -1.91 -10.95 0.99
C VAL A 51 -1.48 -12.28 0.35
N ASP A 52 -2.40 -13.16 -0.02
CA ASP A 52 -2.06 -14.50 -0.50
C ASP A 52 -1.80 -14.54 -2.02
N ASN A 53 -0.69 -13.90 -2.46
CA ASN A 53 -0.32 -13.78 -3.87
C ASN A 53 1.08 -14.35 -4.19
N ARG A 54 1.55 -15.30 -3.39
CA ARG A 54 2.86 -15.94 -3.58
C ARG A 54 2.78 -17.08 -4.60
N PRO A 55 3.87 -17.37 -5.33
CA PRO A 55 3.88 -18.41 -6.36
C PRO A 55 3.72 -19.82 -5.77
N ALA A 56 4.20 -20.04 -4.54
CA ALA A 56 4.06 -21.29 -3.82
C ALA A 56 4.18 -21.07 -2.29
N PRO A 57 3.66 -21.99 -1.45
CA PRO A 57 3.87 -21.95 -0.01
C PRO A 57 5.35 -21.96 0.36
N GLY A 58 5.76 -21.11 1.30
CA GLY A 58 7.15 -21.00 1.77
C GLY A 58 8.11 -20.29 0.81
N VAL A 59 7.63 -19.85 -0.36
CA VAL A 59 8.43 -19.15 -1.37
C VAL A 59 8.05 -17.68 -1.42
N ASP A 60 9.02 -16.80 -1.17
CA ASP A 60 8.86 -15.35 -1.35
C ASP A 60 9.61 -14.86 -2.59
N VAL A 61 9.21 -13.71 -3.10
CA VAL A 61 9.78 -13.12 -4.32
C VAL A 61 10.13 -11.65 -4.12
N THR A 62 11.10 -11.16 -4.88
CA THR A 62 11.44 -9.74 -4.89
C THR A 62 10.33 -8.92 -5.54
N ARG A 63 10.29 -7.61 -5.27
CA ARG A 63 9.34 -6.63 -5.81
C ARG A 63 7.88 -6.85 -5.42
N ARG A 64 7.63 -7.65 -4.37
CA ARG A 64 6.27 -7.97 -3.95
C ARG A 64 5.53 -6.76 -3.38
N ALA A 65 6.20 -5.86 -2.65
CA ALA A 65 5.56 -4.66 -2.12
C ALA A 65 5.23 -3.67 -3.26
N THR A 66 6.11 -3.57 -4.26
CA THR A 66 5.92 -2.84 -5.50
C THR A 66 4.71 -3.37 -6.26
N GLY A 67 4.61 -4.69 -6.46
CA GLY A 67 3.45 -5.28 -7.14
C GLY A 67 2.12 -4.95 -6.46
N LEU A 68 2.06 -5.05 -5.13
CA LEU A 68 0.86 -4.67 -4.36
C LEU A 68 0.53 -3.17 -4.47
N LEU A 69 1.57 -2.32 -4.47
CA LEU A 69 1.40 -0.87 -4.66
C LEU A 69 0.87 -0.55 -6.05
N LEU A 70 1.45 -1.14 -7.11
CA LEU A 70 1.02 -0.89 -8.49
C LEU A 70 -0.42 -1.35 -8.71
N ASP A 71 -0.83 -2.48 -8.13
CA ASP A 71 -2.23 -2.95 -8.21
C ASP A 71 -3.18 -1.95 -7.53
N ALA A 72 -2.89 -1.55 -6.28
CA ALA A 72 -3.70 -0.55 -5.57
C ALA A 72 -3.77 0.81 -6.29
N VAL A 73 -2.66 1.28 -6.88
CA VAL A 73 -2.64 2.51 -7.68
C VAL A 73 -3.48 2.34 -8.95
N GLY A 74 -3.31 1.23 -9.67
CA GLY A 74 -4.10 0.95 -10.88
C GLY A 74 -5.60 0.91 -10.60
N GLN A 75 -6.03 0.29 -9.50
CA GLN A 75 -7.43 0.31 -9.06
C GLN A 75 -7.93 1.74 -8.80
N ALA A 76 -7.16 2.56 -8.08
CA ALA A 76 -7.56 3.92 -7.76
C ALA A 76 -7.63 4.82 -9.00
N VAL A 77 -6.71 4.66 -9.95
CA VAL A 77 -6.69 5.41 -11.21
C VAL A 77 -7.88 5.04 -12.09
N ARG A 78 -8.20 3.74 -12.19
CA ARG A 78 -9.41 3.24 -12.87
C ARG A 78 -10.69 3.81 -12.27
N ASP A 79 -10.84 3.69 -10.95
CA ASP A 79 -12.03 4.16 -10.23
C ASP A 79 -12.20 5.68 -10.36
N ALA A 80 -11.09 6.43 -10.43
CA ALA A 80 -11.10 7.87 -10.70
C ALA A 80 -11.46 8.26 -12.15
N GLY A 81 -11.55 7.30 -13.06
CA GLY A 81 -11.77 7.54 -14.49
C GLY A 81 -10.60 8.27 -15.18
N LEU A 82 -9.38 8.09 -14.66
CA LEU A 82 -8.15 8.63 -15.23
C LEU A 82 -7.55 7.64 -16.25
N ASP A 83 -6.61 8.12 -17.08
CA ASP A 83 -5.83 7.23 -17.94
C ASP A 83 -4.91 6.36 -17.09
N GLU A 84 -5.10 5.05 -17.16
CA GLU A 84 -4.30 4.06 -16.42
C GLU A 84 -2.83 4.04 -16.81
N SER A 85 -2.46 4.62 -17.94
CA SER A 85 -1.09 4.61 -18.43
C SER A 85 -0.34 5.92 -18.20
N ASP A 86 -1.04 7.01 -17.87
CA ASP A 86 -0.46 8.35 -17.83
C ASP A 86 -0.88 9.17 -16.60
N LEU A 87 0.03 9.22 -15.63
CA LEU A 87 0.02 10.08 -14.45
C LEU A 87 1.10 11.17 -14.53
N SER A 88 1.58 11.52 -15.73
CA SER A 88 2.56 12.60 -15.89
C SER A 88 2.03 13.93 -15.33
N GLY A 89 2.87 14.63 -14.56
CA GLY A 89 2.49 15.87 -13.87
C GLY A 89 1.51 15.70 -12.71
N VAL A 90 1.13 14.47 -12.36
CA VAL A 90 0.31 14.16 -11.18
C VAL A 90 1.22 13.71 -10.04
N PRO A 91 1.28 14.44 -8.91
CA PRO A 91 2.07 14.00 -7.76
C PRO A 91 1.54 12.69 -7.20
N VAL A 92 2.39 11.66 -7.15
CA VAL A 92 2.11 10.36 -6.54
C VAL A 92 2.82 10.27 -5.20
N LEU A 93 2.05 10.26 -4.13
CA LEU A 93 2.54 10.23 -2.75
C LEU A 93 2.36 8.82 -2.17
N VAL A 94 3.48 8.18 -1.81
CA VAL A 94 3.50 6.82 -1.27
C VAL A 94 3.95 6.83 0.17
N GLY A 95 3.08 6.41 1.08
CA GLY A 95 3.43 6.16 2.47
C GLY A 95 3.79 4.68 2.67
N THR A 96 4.95 4.41 3.29
CA THR A 96 5.42 3.03 3.53
C THR A 96 6.21 2.90 4.82
N GLY A 97 6.16 1.73 5.44
CA GLY A 97 7.01 1.42 6.60
C GLY A 97 8.39 0.89 6.22
N LEU A 98 8.45 -0.01 5.25
CA LEU A 98 9.65 -0.82 4.98
C LEU A 98 10.08 -0.80 3.51
N ARG A 99 9.30 -0.19 2.60
CA ARG A 99 9.54 -0.28 1.16
C ARG A 99 9.75 -1.74 0.71
N GLU A 100 10.76 -1.97 -0.12
CA GLU A 100 11.20 -3.28 -0.61
C GLU A 100 12.27 -3.95 0.30
N LEU A 101 12.22 -3.73 1.62
CA LEU A 101 13.18 -4.34 2.54
C LEU A 101 13.22 -5.88 2.44
N ARG A 102 12.07 -6.52 2.17
CA ARG A 102 12.02 -7.96 1.95
C ARG A 102 12.83 -8.39 0.72
N SER A 103 12.80 -7.60 -0.35
CA SER A 103 13.63 -7.87 -1.53
C SER A 103 15.12 -7.75 -1.24
N VAL A 104 15.52 -6.79 -0.40
CA VAL A 104 16.90 -6.67 0.08
C VAL A 104 17.31 -7.87 0.92
N GLU A 105 16.42 -8.38 1.77
CA GLU A 105 16.66 -9.58 2.56
C GLU A 105 16.85 -10.81 1.67
N LEU A 106 15.99 -11.01 0.66
CA LEU A 106 16.10 -12.10 -0.31
C LEU A 106 17.39 -11.99 -1.14
N TRP A 107 17.76 -10.78 -1.55
CA TRP A 107 19.06 -10.53 -2.20
C TRP A 107 20.22 -10.95 -1.31
N ARG A 108 20.20 -10.54 -0.04
CA ARG A 108 21.29 -10.82 0.89
C ARG A 108 21.38 -12.29 1.32
N THR A 109 20.25 -12.94 1.52
CA THR A 109 20.18 -14.29 2.12
C THR A 109 20.07 -15.41 1.10
N GLN A 110 19.50 -15.14 -0.08
CA GLN A 110 19.22 -16.13 -1.12
C GLN A 110 19.85 -15.78 -2.47
N GLY A 111 20.53 -14.63 -2.59
CA GLY A 111 21.17 -14.21 -3.84
C GLY A 111 20.18 -13.78 -4.93
N ALA A 112 18.93 -13.48 -4.58
CA ALA A 112 17.92 -13.01 -5.53
C ALA A 112 18.34 -11.68 -6.16
N GLU A 113 18.08 -11.51 -7.46
CA GLU A 113 18.44 -10.27 -8.16
C GLU A 113 17.55 -9.10 -7.72
N PHE A 114 18.18 -8.10 -7.09
CA PHE A 114 17.51 -6.88 -6.67
C PHE A 114 18.48 -5.67 -6.65
N PRO A 115 18.39 -4.76 -7.63
CA PRO A 115 19.14 -3.52 -7.62
C PRO A 115 18.69 -2.62 -6.47
N ALA A 116 19.65 -2.08 -5.70
CA ALA A 116 19.33 -1.21 -4.55
C ALA A 116 18.51 0.04 -4.91
N ALA A 117 18.59 0.51 -6.16
CA ALA A 117 17.78 1.62 -6.66
C ALA A 117 16.27 1.31 -6.65
N GLU A 118 15.89 0.04 -6.79
CA GLU A 118 14.50 -0.42 -6.76
C GLU A 118 13.95 -0.55 -5.34
N LEU A 119 14.74 -0.22 -4.32
CA LEU A 119 14.23 -0.06 -2.96
C LEU A 119 13.15 1.03 -2.89
N HIS A 120 13.18 2.02 -3.78
CA HIS A 120 12.14 3.03 -3.92
C HIS A 120 11.17 2.67 -5.05
N PHE A 121 9.89 3.04 -4.88
CA PHE A 121 8.84 2.70 -5.82
C PHE A 121 8.80 3.57 -7.10
N GLY A 122 9.57 4.66 -7.13
CA GLY A 122 9.49 5.67 -8.20
C GLY A 122 9.74 5.12 -9.60
N THR A 123 10.73 4.23 -9.77
CA THR A 123 11.01 3.60 -11.07
C THR A 123 9.82 2.77 -11.55
N ALA A 124 9.28 1.92 -10.68
CA ALA A 124 8.15 1.06 -11.03
C ALA A 124 6.88 1.86 -11.33
N LEU A 125 6.61 2.93 -10.56
CA LEU A 125 5.49 3.84 -10.82
C LEU A 125 5.65 4.58 -12.15
N ARG A 126 6.88 4.99 -12.50
CA ARG A 126 7.18 5.61 -13.79
C ARG A 126 6.97 4.64 -14.94
N GLU A 127 7.41 3.40 -14.81
CA GLU A 127 7.27 2.38 -15.85
C GLU A 127 5.81 1.96 -16.06
N ALA A 128 5.04 1.84 -14.98
CA ALA A 128 3.64 1.40 -15.05
C ALA A 128 2.66 2.52 -15.42
N PHE A 129 2.90 3.75 -14.95
CA PHE A 129 1.91 4.84 -15.00
C PHE A 129 2.46 6.15 -15.56
N GLN A 130 3.68 6.20 -16.11
CA GLN A 130 4.37 7.44 -16.49
C GLN A 130 4.44 8.50 -15.37
N ALA A 131 4.34 8.08 -14.10
CA ALA A 131 4.41 8.96 -12.95
C ALA A 131 5.83 9.55 -12.83
N ASP A 132 5.97 10.83 -13.18
CA ASP A 132 7.25 11.55 -13.19
C ASP A 132 7.53 12.32 -11.91
N ASP A 133 6.49 12.61 -11.12
CA ASP A 133 6.54 13.24 -9.80
C ASP A 133 6.12 12.26 -8.68
N THR A 134 7.08 11.47 -8.17
CA THR A 134 6.83 10.45 -7.14
C THR A 134 7.57 10.78 -5.84
N HIS A 135 6.86 10.75 -4.71
CA HIS A 135 7.45 10.94 -3.39
C HIS A 135 7.16 9.74 -2.48
N THR A 136 8.21 9.16 -1.89
CA THR A 136 8.07 8.07 -0.91
C THR A 136 8.39 8.57 0.49
N LEU A 137 7.39 8.52 1.38
CA LEU A 137 7.50 8.85 2.80
C LEU A 137 7.69 7.56 3.59
N SER A 138 8.84 7.42 4.24
CA SER A 138 9.23 6.22 4.98
C SER A 138 9.34 6.51 6.48
N ASN A 139 8.20 6.72 7.15
CA ASN A 139 8.12 6.97 8.60
C ASN A 139 7.15 5.99 9.31
N ALA A 140 7.20 4.71 8.93
CA ALA A 140 6.49 3.62 9.60
C ALA A 140 4.95 3.78 9.56
N CYS A 141 4.26 3.48 10.66
CA CYS A 141 2.79 3.34 10.71
C CYS A 141 2.04 4.65 10.42
N SER A 142 2.68 5.81 10.50
CA SER A 142 2.07 7.10 10.19
C SER A 142 2.23 7.53 8.73
N ALA A 143 2.98 6.78 7.91
CA ALA A 143 3.36 7.20 6.57
C ALA A 143 2.20 7.49 5.63
N GLY A 144 1.14 6.69 5.67
CA GLY A 144 -0.08 6.96 4.90
C GLY A 144 -0.76 8.26 5.28
N LEU A 145 -0.83 8.57 6.58
CA LEU A 145 -1.41 9.82 7.07
C LEU A 145 -0.56 11.03 6.69
N TYR A 146 0.77 10.90 6.72
CA TYR A 146 1.67 11.96 6.25
C TYR A 146 1.54 12.20 4.75
N ALA A 147 1.38 11.14 3.95
CA ALA A 147 1.14 11.25 2.51
C ALA A 147 -0.19 11.97 2.23
N LEU A 148 -1.26 11.62 2.94
CA LEU A 148 -2.56 12.30 2.82
C LEU A 148 -2.47 13.77 3.22
N ALA A 149 -1.80 14.09 4.33
CA ALA A 149 -1.62 15.48 4.79
C ALA A 149 -0.86 16.31 3.75
N LEU A 150 0.25 15.78 3.22
CA LEU A 150 1.00 16.44 2.15
C LEU A 150 0.16 16.62 0.89
N GLY A 151 -0.66 15.64 0.52
CA GLY A 151 -1.58 15.75 -0.62
C GLY A 151 -2.59 16.88 -0.45
N VAL A 152 -3.16 17.03 0.75
CA VAL A 152 -4.05 18.16 1.08
C VAL A 152 -3.32 19.50 1.01
N ASP A 153 -2.08 19.58 1.48
CA ASP A 153 -1.27 20.80 1.39
C ASP A 153 -0.94 21.17 -0.07
N LEU A 154 -0.60 20.19 -0.92
CA LEU A 154 -0.33 20.42 -2.35
C LEU A 154 -1.57 20.95 -3.08
N LEU A 155 -2.74 20.39 -2.78
CA LEU A 155 -4.03 20.86 -3.29
C LEU A 155 -4.32 22.29 -2.83
N ALA A 156 -4.15 22.58 -1.52
CA ALA A 156 -4.41 23.89 -0.94
C ALA A 156 -3.50 24.99 -1.52
N GLN A 157 -2.28 24.63 -1.91
CA GLN A 157 -1.31 25.56 -2.49
C GLN A 157 -1.45 25.73 -4.02
N GLY A 158 -2.37 25.00 -4.67
CA GLY A 158 -2.50 25.01 -6.13
C GLY A 158 -1.24 24.56 -6.87
N ARG A 159 -0.42 23.71 -6.21
CA ARG A 159 0.84 23.19 -6.76
C ARG A 159 0.64 21.98 -7.66
N THR A 160 -0.55 21.42 -7.68
CA THR A 160 -0.99 20.49 -8.69
C THR A 160 -1.41 21.34 -9.91
N ARG A 161 -0.70 21.27 -11.05
CA ARG A 161 -1.02 22.06 -12.27
C ARG A 161 -1.33 21.10 -13.43
N TRP A 162 -2.60 20.98 -13.77
CA TRP A 162 -3.08 20.33 -14.99
C TRP A 162 -3.87 21.36 -15.77
N SER A 163 -3.39 21.68 -16.98
CA SER A 163 -4.04 22.60 -17.90
C SER A 163 -4.64 21.80 -19.04
N TRP A 164 -5.89 21.35 -18.88
CA TRP A 164 -6.72 20.96 -20.02
C TRP A 164 -7.70 22.10 -20.34
N PRO A 165 -7.81 22.56 -21.59
CA PRO A 165 -8.71 23.63 -21.96
C PRO A 165 -10.13 23.07 -22.14
N GLY A 166 -10.88 22.99 -21.05
CA GLY A 166 -12.29 22.60 -21.09
C GLY A 166 -12.77 22.12 -19.73
N SER A 167 -13.57 22.95 -19.05
CA SER A 167 -14.18 22.67 -17.74
C SER A 167 -13.19 22.27 -16.64
N MET A 168 -12.86 23.24 -15.78
CA MET A 168 -12.12 23.15 -14.52
C MET A 168 -12.16 21.75 -13.86
N CYS A 169 -11.20 20.90 -14.20
CA CYS A 169 -10.95 19.62 -13.53
C CYS A 169 -9.62 19.79 -12.79
N SER A 170 -9.70 20.03 -11.47
CA SER A 170 -8.51 20.23 -10.64
C SER A 170 -7.62 18.99 -10.70
N PRO A 171 -6.30 19.13 -10.87
CA PRO A 171 -5.35 18.03 -10.74
C PRO A 171 -5.38 17.46 -9.32
N ARG A 172 -5.39 16.12 -9.23
CA ARG A 172 -5.74 15.34 -8.03
C ARG A 172 -4.54 14.49 -7.61
N PRO A 173 -4.01 14.62 -6.37
CA PRO A 173 -2.93 13.78 -5.91
C PRO A 173 -3.43 12.34 -5.72
N CYS A 174 -2.70 11.37 -6.27
CA CYS A 174 -2.91 9.96 -5.95
C CYS A 174 -2.16 9.63 -4.65
N THR A 175 -2.91 9.24 -3.61
CA THR A 175 -2.32 8.83 -2.33
C THR A 175 -2.50 7.33 -2.15
N ALA A 176 -1.39 6.59 -2.08
CA ALA A 176 -1.40 5.18 -1.72
C ALA A 176 -0.89 5.01 -0.28
N CYS A 177 -1.76 4.51 0.59
CA CYS A 177 -1.41 4.16 1.97
C CYS A 177 -1.10 2.65 2.03
N TRP A 178 0.18 2.30 2.24
CA TRP A 178 0.57 0.91 2.50
C TRP A 178 1.06 0.75 3.94
N SER A 179 0.22 0.13 4.78
CA SER A 179 0.56 -0.21 6.16
C SER A 179 0.91 -1.69 6.29
N GLY A 180 2.11 -2.08 5.86
CA GLY A 180 2.70 -3.37 6.22
C GLY A 180 3.38 -3.29 7.58
N CYS A 181 2.63 -3.40 8.69
CA CYS A 181 3.22 -3.64 10.01
C CYS A 181 2.27 -4.44 10.90
N SER A 182 2.58 -5.72 11.07
CA SER A 182 1.88 -6.65 11.94
C SER A 182 2.45 -6.57 13.36
N ARG A 183 1.70 -5.95 14.28
CA ARG A 183 1.84 -6.28 15.71
C ARG A 183 1.41 -7.75 15.86
N CYS A 184 2.25 -8.61 16.46
CA CYS A 184 1.99 -10.05 16.56
C CYS A 184 0.56 -10.33 17.05
N PRO A 185 -0.34 -10.82 16.19
CA PRO A 185 -1.67 -11.19 16.63
C PRO A 185 -1.54 -12.51 17.40
N ARG A 186 -1.90 -12.49 18.69
CA ARG A 186 -2.30 -13.74 19.36
C ARG A 186 -3.73 -14.07 18.91
N PRO A 187 -4.10 -15.35 18.77
CA PRO A 187 -5.49 -15.73 18.59
C PRO A 187 -6.35 -15.05 19.68
N GLY A 188 -7.37 -14.28 19.27
CA GLY A 188 -8.27 -13.56 20.19
C GLY A 188 -7.87 -12.12 20.59
N CYS A 189 -6.79 -11.55 20.05
CA CYS A 189 -6.46 -10.13 20.25
C CYS A 189 -7.31 -9.21 19.34
N GLY A 190 -8.55 -8.93 19.76
CA GLY A 190 -9.31 -7.78 19.26
C GLY A 190 -8.98 -6.51 20.07
N PRO A 191 -9.12 -5.32 19.48
CA PRO A 191 -9.16 -4.09 20.27
C PRO A 191 -10.41 -4.19 21.16
N SER A 192 -10.21 -4.31 22.49
CA SER A 192 -11.23 -4.42 23.55
C SER A 192 -11.88 -5.80 23.83
N THR A 193 -11.10 -6.86 24.09
CA THR A 193 -11.62 -8.06 24.79
C THR A 193 -11.51 -8.02 26.32
N ALA A 194 -11.12 -6.89 26.92
CA ALA A 194 -11.17 -6.71 28.37
C ALA A 194 -12.59 -6.30 28.82
N THR A 195 -13.55 -7.22 28.74
CA THR A 195 -14.71 -7.17 29.64
C THR A 195 -14.37 -8.06 30.83
N GLY A 196 -14.12 -7.42 31.96
CA GLY A 196 -13.80 -8.10 33.20
C GLY A 196 -14.99 -8.91 33.71
N THR A 197 -14.71 -10.14 34.11
CA THR A 197 -15.42 -10.79 35.21
C THR A 197 -14.36 -11.31 36.16
N ALA A 198 -14.05 -10.49 37.17
CA ALA A 198 -13.47 -10.99 38.41
C ALA A 198 -14.60 -11.71 39.16
N SER A 199 -14.34 -12.96 39.56
CA SER A 199 -15.04 -13.67 40.63
C SER A 199 -13.98 -14.38 41.46
#